data_AF-A0AAJ7BWH1-F1
#
_entry.id   AF-A0AAJ7BWH1-F1
#
_cell.length_a   1.000
_cell.length_b   1.000
_cell.length_c   1.000
_cell.angle_alpha   90.00
_cell.angle_beta   90.00
_cell.angle_gamma   90.00
#
_symmetry.space_group_name_H-M   'P 1'
#
loop_
_entity.id
_entity.type
_entity.pdbx_description
1 polymer ?
#
loop_
_entity_poly.entity_id
_entity_poly.type
_entity_poly.pdbx_seq_one_letter_code
_entity_poly.pdbx_strand_id
1 'polypeptide(L)'
;MKSLALNNAKRYPESNAAIKSEGLAMLTYHLFEDNYLLEEIDRIIRERWKTIGRTTRYGWLAAYSHRKTIAQDEAKVLTGLANKIGLENCGEAIDSIRKISKYLHPNDIPSTSMIILNETYMALMLRKRRGSKSSNKAMKDQFPTVFTISDNCCLPSSSIR
;
A
#
# COMPACT_ATOMS: atom_id res chain seq x y z
N MET A 1 37.58 32.09 37.05
CA MET A 1 36.35 32.34 36.26
C MET A 1 35.70 31.00 35.92
N LYS A 2 34.90 30.42 36.85
CA LYS A 2 34.26 29.11 36.67
C LYS A 2 32.83 29.29 36.13
N SER A 3 32.67 28.84 34.90
CA SER A 3 31.46 28.49 34.13
C SER A 3 30.08 28.75 34.78
N LEU A 4 29.41 29.77 34.25
CA LEU A 4 27.96 30.04 34.36
C LEU A 4 27.06 28.93 33.78
N ALA A 5 27.62 27.84 33.26
CA ALA A 5 26.89 26.79 32.54
C ALA A 5 26.16 25.78 33.45
N LEU A 6 26.51 25.67 34.73
CA LEU A 6 25.95 24.65 35.62
C LEU A 6 24.65 25.07 36.35
N ASN A 7 24.27 26.35 36.31
CA ASN A 7 23.08 26.84 37.04
C ASN A 7 21.79 26.90 36.20
N ASN A 8 21.86 26.69 34.88
CA ASN A 8 20.68 26.72 34.02
C ASN A 8 19.91 25.39 33.95
N ALA A 9 20.53 24.28 34.37
CA ALA A 9 19.88 22.96 34.34
C ALA A 9 18.78 22.78 35.41
N LYS A 10 18.72 23.65 36.42
CA LYS A 10 17.73 23.58 37.52
C LYS A 10 16.52 24.49 37.35
N ARG A 11 16.51 25.40 36.36
CA ARG A 11 15.52 26.49 36.32
C ARG A 11 14.20 26.14 35.62
N TYR A 12 14.17 25.11 34.77
CA TYR A 12 12.96 24.62 34.12
C TYR A 12 13.07 23.10 33.87
N PRO A 13 12.69 22.23 34.83
CA PRO A 13 12.61 20.79 34.58
C PRO A 13 11.48 20.44 33.59
N GLU A 14 10.49 21.30 33.45
CA GLU A 14 9.28 21.09 32.65
C GLU A 14 9.52 21.30 31.15
N SER A 15 10.41 22.21 30.74
CA SER A 15 10.70 22.44 29.32
C SER A 15 11.50 21.30 28.68
N ASN A 16 12.41 20.67 29.44
CA ASN A 16 13.13 19.48 28.98
C ASN A 16 12.28 18.22 28.97
N ALA A 17 11.23 18.15 29.81
CA ALA A 17 10.24 17.07 29.77
C ALA A 17 9.30 17.21 28.57
N ALA A 18 8.86 18.45 28.25
CA ALA A 18 8.01 18.74 27.10
C ALA A 18 8.70 18.46 25.76
N ILE A 19 9.95 18.89 25.58
CA ILE A 19 10.74 18.63 24.36
C ILE A 19 11.02 17.13 24.19
N LYS A 20 11.24 16.39 25.30
CA LYS A 20 11.35 14.93 25.28
C LYS A 20 10.01 14.25 24.98
N SER A 21 8.89 14.76 25.48
CA SER A 21 7.57 14.17 25.23
C SER A 21 7.06 14.43 23.81
N GLU A 22 7.37 15.59 23.21
CA GLU A 22 7.01 15.91 21.83
C GLU A 22 7.86 15.12 20.84
N GLY A 23 9.18 15.01 21.08
CA GLY A 23 10.05 14.15 20.28
C GLY A 23 9.70 12.67 20.40
N LEU A 24 9.28 12.22 21.59
CA LEU A 24 8.83 10.84 21.82
C LEU A 24 7.45 10.58 21.21
N ALA A 25 6.54 11.56 21.22
CA ALA A 25 5.25 11.49 20.52
C ALA A 25 5.44 11.41 19.00
N MET A 26 6.34 12.22 18.44
CA MET A 26 6.66 12.22 17.01
C MET A 26 7.39 10.94 16.57
N LEU A 27 8.29 10.40 17.41
CA LEU A 27 8.90 9.08 17.23
C LEU A 27 7.86 7.95 17.32
N THR A 28 6.93 8.00 18.28
CA THR A 28 5.85 7.01 18.36
C THR A 28 4.89 7.11 17.19
N TYR A 29 4.61 8.31 16.66
CA TYR A 29 3.79 8.49 15.46
C TYR A 29 4.46 7.88 14.22
N HIS A 30 5.76 8.13 14.01
CA HIS A 30 6.51 7.52 12.91
C HIS A 30 6.67 6.00 13.07
N LEU A 31 6.88 5.50 14.30
CA LEU A 31 6.91 4.06 14.59
C LEU A 31 5.53 3.39 14.42
N PHE A 32 4.43 4.12 14.63
CA PHE A 32 3.05 3.69 14.37
C PHE A 32 2.78 3.59 12.87
N GLU A 33 3.23 4.58 12.08
CA GLU A 33 3.14 4.56 10.62
C GLU A 33 3.95 3.40 10.01
N ASP A 34 5.17 3.17 10.51
CA ASP A 34 6.07 2.14 9.99
C ASP A 34 5.58 0.70 10.24
N ASN A 35 4.71 0.48 11.25
CA ASN A 35 4.23 -0.86 11.62
C ASN A 35 2.72 -1.08 11.44
N TYR A 36 1.97 -0.07 11.01
CA TYR A 36 0.51 -0.14 10.85
C TYR A 36 0.03 -1.39 10.10
N LEU A 37 0.70 -1.72 9.00
CA LEU A 37 0.36 -2.89 8.18
C LEU A 37 0.59 -4.22 8.93
N LEU A 38 1.69 -4.34 9.67
CA LEU A 38 1.99 -5.55 10.44
C LEU A 38 1.02 -5.74 11.60
N GLU A 39 0.69 -4.65 12.31
CA GLU A 39 -0.28 -4.67 13.39
C GLU A 39 -1.67 -5.11 12.89
N GLU A 40 -2.08 -4.62 11.73
CA GLU A 40 -3.39 -4.93 11.18
C GLU A 40 -3.47 -6.37 10.65
N ILE A 41 -2.39 -6.88 10.02
CA ILE A 41 -2.30 -8.30 9.64
C ILE A 41 -2.34 -9.19 10.88
N ASP A 42 -1.60 -8.84 11.94
CA ASP A 42 -1.60 -9.60 13.19
C ASP A 42 -2.97 -9.56 13.90
N ARG A 43 -3.69 -8.43 13.80
CA ARG A 43 -5.08 -8.33 14.25
C ARG A 43 -5.99 -9.28 13.49
N ILE A 44 -5.88 -9.33 12.16
CA ILE A 44 -6.66 -10.24 11.31
C ILE A 44 -6.38 -11.70 11.68
N ILE A 45 -5.11 -12.08 11.87
CA ILE A 45 -4.72 -13.43 12.30
C ILE A 45 -5.37 -13.79 13.64
N ARG A 46 -5.30 -12.89 14.62
CA ARG A 46 -5.92 -13.08 15.95
C ARG A 46 -7.44 -13.22 15.88
N GLU A 47 -8.11 -12.41 15.08
CA GLU A 47 -9.57 -12.51 14.87
C GLU A 47 -9.97 -13.84 14.23
N ARG A 48 -9.16 -14.33 13.28
CA ARG A 48 -9.40 -15.63 12.63
C ARG A 48 -9.20 -16.79 13.58
N TRP A 49 -8.15 -16.78 14.41
CA TRP A 49 -7.97 -17.78 15.47
C TRP A 49 -9.11 -17.76 16.48
N LYS A 50 -9.58 -16.58 16.89
CA LYS A 50 -10.76 -16.45 17.76
C LYS A 50 -12.01 -17.06 17.13
N THR A 51 -12.20 -16.84 15.82
CA THR A 51 -13.34 -17.39 15.08
C THR A 51 -13.27 -18.92 15.07
N ILE A 52 -12.15 -19.50 14.61
CA ILE A 52 -11.95 -20.96 14.57
C ILE A 52 -12.11 -21.58 15.97
N GLY A 53 -11.54 -20.93 16.98
CA GLY A 53 -11.62 -21.35 18.37
C GLY A 53 -13.05 -21.47 18.90
N ARG A 54 -13.96 -20.62 18.43
CA ARG A 54 -15.38 -20.59 18.84
C ARG A 54 -16.27 -21.44 17.95
N THR A 55 -15.96 -21.59 16.66
CA THR A 55 -16.85 -22.24 15.69
C THR A 55 -16.59 -23.73 15.50
N THR A 56 -15.40 -24.22 15.83
CA THR A 56 -15.05 -25.65 15.64
C THR A 56 -14.96 -26.39 16.97
N ARG A 57 -15.45 -27.64 17.01
CA ARG A 57 -15.60 -28.47 18.24
C ARG A 57 -14.32 -28.61 19.08
N TYR A 58 -13.16 -28.61 18.42
CA TYR A 58 -11.83 -28.66 19.06
C TYR A 58 -10.94 -27.47 18.66
N GLY A 59 -11.53 -26.40 18.09
CA GLY A 59 -10.77 -25.24 17.62
C GLY A 59 -10.03 -24.51 18.71
N TRP A 60 -10.54 -24.55 19.93
CA TRP A 60 -9.89 -23.94 21.09
C TRP A 60 -8.51 -24.57 21.36
N LEU A 61 -8.32 -25.87 21.09
CA LEU A 61 -7.01 -26.53 21.21
C LEU A 61 -6.01 -25.98 20.19
N ALA A 62 -6.44 -25.84 18.93
CA ALA A 62 -5.61 -25.27 17.87
C ALA A 62 -5.32 -23.78 18.08
N ALA A 63 -6.29 -23.02 18.59
CA ALA A 63 -6.13 -21.59 18.87
C ALA A 63 -5.21 -21.34 20.09
N TYR A 64 -5.17 -22.26 21.05
CA TYR A 64 -4.29 -22.15 22.22
C TYR A 64 -2.83 -22.50 21.89
N SER A 65 -2.61 -23.48 21.01
CA SER A 65 -1.27 -23.89 20.58
C SER A 65 -0.64 -22.94 19.55
N HIS A 66 -1.45 -22.25 18.75
CA HIS A 66 -0.97 -21.36 17.69
C HIS A 66 -1.13 -19.88 18.02
N ARG A 67 -0.38 -19.39 19.01
CA ARG A 67 0.03 -17.97 19.04
C ARG A 67 1.26 -17.78 18.16
N LYS A 68 1.14 -18.05 16.86
CA LYS A 68 2.20 -17.68 15.91
C LYS A 68 2.06 -16.19 15.60
N THR A 69 3.00 -15.41 16.12
CA THR A 69 3.36 -14.12 15.55
C THR A 69 3.97 -14.32 14.16
N ILE A 70 3.82 -13.31 13.29
CA ILE A 70 4.44 -13.26 11.96
C ILE A 70 5.94 -13.54 12.12
N ALA A 71 6.50 -14.43 11.29
CA ALA A 71 7.92 -14.72 11.37
C ALA A 71 8.74 -13.47 11.04
N GLN A 72 9.90 -13.30 11.67
CA GLN A 72 10.69 -12.07 11.50
C GLN A 72 11.08 -11.82 10.04
N ASP A 73 11.35 -12.87 9.28
CA ASP A 73 11.69 -12.76 7.86
C ASP A 73 10.48 -12.37 7.00
N GLU A 74 9.30 -12.88 7.33
CA GLU A 74 8.04 -12.48 6.68
C GLU A 74 7.71 -11.01 6.96
N ALA A 75 7.91 -10.57 8.22
CA ALA A 75 7.70 -9.20 8.62
C ALA A 75 8.60 -8.23 7.83
N LYS A 76 9.89 -8.55 7.67
CA LYS A 76 10.81 -7.74 6.84
C LYS A 76 10.34 -7.60 5.40
N VAL A 77 9.84 -8.67 4.80
CA VAL A 77 9.32 -8.65 3.42
C VAL A 77 8.07 -7.79 3.34
N LEU A 78 7.12 -7.98 4.26
CA LEU A 78 5.88 -7.21 4.31
C LEU A 78 6.14 -5.70 4.49
N THR A 79 7.02 -5.31 5.42
CA THR A 79 7.44 -3.92 5.59
C THR A 79 8.11 -3.37 4.32
N GLY A 80 8.98 -4.15 3.69
CA GLY A 80 9.63 -3.77 2.44
C GLY A 80 8.64 -3.55 1.29
N LEU A 81 7.55 -4.32 1.23
CA LEU A 81 6.49 -4.12 0.24
C LEU A 81 5.61 -2.91 0.58
N ALA A 82 5.24 -2.74 1.84
CA ALA A 82 4.47 -1.59 2.31
C ALA A 82 5.17 -0.27 1.96
N ASN A 83 6.49 -0.19 2.20
CA ASN A 83 7.30 0.99 1.89
C ASN A 83 7.36 1.29 0.38
N LYS A 84 7.28 0.28 -0.49
CA LYS A 84 7.25 0.46 -1.95
C LYS A 84 5.89 0.95 -2.47
N ILE A 85 4.81 0.58 -1.78
CA ILE A 85 3.43 0.90 -2.13
C ILE A 85 3.04 2.29 -1.64
N GLY A 86 3.54 2.67 -0.46
CA GLY A 86 3.18 3.90 0.25
C GLY A 86 1.93 3.70 1.12
N LEU A 87 1.94 4.33 2.31
CA LEU A 87 0.87 4.24 3.31
C LEU A 87 -0.53 4.51 2.76
N GLU A 88 -0.65 5.50 1.89
CA GLU A 88 -1.90 5.90 1.23
C GLU A 88 -2.59 4.75 0.46
N ASN A 89 -1.81 3.82 -0.10
CA ASN A 89 -2.30 2.70 -0.89
C ASN A 89 -2.37 1.39 -0.07
N CYS A 90 -1.79 1.36 1.14
CA CYS A 90 -1.84 0.19 2.02
C CYS A 90 -3.26 -0.10 2.54
N GLY A 91 -4.13 0.93 2.64
CA GLY A 91 -5.52 0.76 3.08
C GLY A 91 -6.32 -0.20 2.19
N GLU A 92 -6.24 -0.03 0.87
CA GLU A 92 -6.94 -0.90 -0.09
C GLU A 92 -6.42 -2.35 -0.05
N ALA A 93 -5.10 -2.51 0.15
CA ALA A 93 -4.48 -3.82 0.30
C ALA A 93 -4.96 -4.52 1.58
N ILE A 94 -5.01 -3.80 2.71
CA ILE A 94 -5.49 -4.32 4.00
C ILE A 94 -6.95 -4.77 3.91
N ASP A 95 -7.82 -3.99 3.27
CA ASP A 95 -9.23 -4.37 3.09
C ASP A 95 -9.38 -5.63 2.24
N SER A 96 -8.53 -5.78 1.21
CA SER A 96 -8.47 -6.97 0.38
C SER A 96 -7.99 -8.19 1.18
N ILE A 97 -6.94 -8.04 1.98
CA ILE A 97 -6.45 -9.06 2.91
C ILE A 97 -7.56 -9.46 3.89
N ARG A 98 -8.26 -8.49 4.50
CA ARG A 98 -9.35 -8.75 5.44
C ARG A 98 -10.47 -9.56 4.80
N LYS A 99 -10.87 -9.23 3.56
CA LYS A 99 -11.91 -9.99 2.84
C LYS A 99 -11.50 -11.43 2.58
N ILE A 100 -10.28 -11.65 2.08
CA ILE A 100 -9.79 -12.98 1.69
C ILE A 100 -9.49 -13.84 2.94
N SER A 101 -8.94 -13.24 4.00
CA SER A 101 -8.61 -13.94 5.25
C SER A 101 -9.78 -14.68 5.88
N LYS A 102 -11.03 -14.26 5.63
CA LYS A 102 -12.26 -14.93 6.10
C LYS A 102 -12.41 -16.36 5.61
N TYR A 103 -11.70 -16.74 4.55
CA TYR A 103 -11.75 -18.07 3.95
C TYR A 103 -10.44 -18.85 4.11
N LEU A 104 -9.41 -18.19 4.66
CA LEU A 104 -8.08 -18.80 4.82
C LEU A 104 -7.86 -19.33 6.24
N HIS A 105 -6.94 -20.29 6.32
CA HIS A 105 -6.35 -20.71 7.58
C HIS A 105 -5.40 -19.61 8.08
N PRO A 106 -5.32 -19.33 9.41
CA PRO A 106 -4.51 -18.23 9.93
C PRO A 106 -3.03 -18.27 9.57
N ASN A 107 -2.45 -19.46 9.39
CA ASN A 107 -1.05 -19.63 8.99
C ASN A 107 -0.77 -19.18 7.54
N ASP A 108 -1.80 -19.12 6.68
CA ASP A 108 -1.66 -18.75 5.27
C ASP A 108 -1.90 -17.24 5.04
N ILE A 109 -2.27 -16.51 6.10
CA ILE A 109 -2.55 -15.07 6.01
C ILE A 109 -1.27 -14.27 5.69
N PRO A 110 -0.09 -14.53 6.30
CA PRO A 110 1.14 -13.80 5.97
C PRO A 110 1.54 -13.96 4.50
N SER A 111 1.56 -15.20 3.99
CA SER A 111 1.91 -15.48 2.60
C SER A 111 0.92 -14.87 1.61
N THR A 112 -0.38 -14.95 1.90
CA THR A 112 -1.42 -14.30 1.08
C THR A 112 -1.28 -12.78 1.11
N SER A 113 -0.93 -12.20 2.26
CA SER A 113 -0.72 -10.76 2.39
C SER A 113 0.43 -10.28 1.49
N MET A 114 1.51 -11.06 1.39
CA MET A 114 2.61 -10.75 0.45
C MET A 114 2.15 -10.77 -1.01
N ILE A 115 1.29 -11.72 -1.40
CA ILE A 115 0.76 -11.81 -2.76
C ILE A 115 -0.08 -10.58 -3.07
N ILE A 116 -1.02 -10.22 -2.20
CA ILE A 116 -1.90 -9.06 -2.38
C ILE A 116 -1.10 -7.75 -2.43
N LEU A 117 -0.08 -7.62 -1.59
CA LEU A 117 0.80 -6.45 -1.61
C LEU A 117 1.63 -6.38 -2.90
N ASN A 118 2.11 -7.51 -3.41
CA ASN A 118 2.78 -7.53 -4.71
C ASN A 118 1.83 -7.18 -5.87
N GLU A 119 0.60 -7.69 -5.86
CA GLU A 119 -0.40 -7.39 -6.88
C GLU A 119 -0.76 -5.90 -6.90
N THR A 120 -0.98 -5.31 -5.72
CA THR A 120 -1.25 -3.87 -5.57
C THR A 120 -0.06 -3.02 -6.01
N TYR A 121 1.16 -3.40 -5.62
CA TYR A 121 2.38 -2.75 -6.12
C TYR A 121 2.47 -2.80 -7.66
N MET A 122 2.23 -3.96 -8.26
CA MET A 122 2.25 -4.13 -9.71
C MET A 122 1.16 -3.31 -10.41
N ALA A 123 -0.05 -3.26 -9.85
CA ALA A 123 -1.14 -2.44 -10.36
C ALA A 123 -0.79 -0.94 -10.35
N LEU A 124 -0.17 -0.46 -9.27
CA LEU A 124 0.33 0.92 -9.16
C LEU A 124 1.41 1.22 -10.19
N MET A 125 2.37 0.32 -10.38
CA MET A 125 3.43 0.47 -11.38
C MET A 125 2.87 0.51 -12.80
N LEU A 126 1.87 -0.32 -13.12
CA LEU A 126 1.17 -0.29 -14.39
C LEU A 126 0.41 1.03 -14.60
N ARG A 127 -0.24 1.57 -13.56
CA ARG A 127 -0.93 2.86 -13.61
C ARG A 127 0.05 4.01 -13.90
N LYS A 128 1.20 4.03 -13.21
CA LYS A 128 2.27 5.02 -13.44
C LYS A 128 2.79 4.97 -14.89
N ARG A 129 2.99 3.76 -15.43
CA ARG A 129 3.42 3.55 -16.84
C ARG A 129 2.37 3.97 -17.88
N ARG A 130 1.07 3.89 -17.55
CA ARG A 130 -0.01 4.35 -18.45
C ARG A 130 -0.14 5.86 -18.45
N GLY A 131 -0.01 6.51 -17.28
CA GLY A 131 -0.03 7.97 -17.16
C GLY A 131 1.09 8.65 -17.96
N SER A 132 2.29 8.07 -17.98
CA SER A 132 3.41 8.60 -18.75
C SER A 132 3.27 8.46 -20.27
N LYS A 133 2.45 7.52 -20.77
CA LYS A 133 2.15 7.40 -22.21
C LYS A 133 1.07 8.38 -22.68
N SER A 134 0.18 8.82 -21.79
CA SER A 134 -0.89 9.78 -22.12
C SER A 134 -0.34 11.20 -22.38
N SER A 135 0.76 11.57 -21.71
CA SER A 135 1.35 12.91 -21.87
C SER A 135 1.98 13.16 -23.25
N ASN A 136 2.39 12.10 -23.96
CA ASN A 136 2.97 12.23 -25.32
C ASN A 136 1.92 12.16 -26.44
N LYS A 137 0.63 12.06 -26.10
CA LYS A 137 -0.46 12.06 -27.09
C LYS A 137 -1.22 13.39 -27.17
N ALA A 138 -0.80 14.41 -26.42
CA ALA A 138 -1.33 15.77 -26.49
C ALA A 138 -0.43 16.70 -27.33
N MET A 139 0.21 16.18 -28.38
CA MET A 139 0.93 16.99 -29.35
C MET A 139 0.51 16.56 -30.75
N LYS A 140 -0.19 17.49 -31.41
CA LYS A 140 -0.83 17.45 -32.72
C LYS A 140 -2.25 16.84 -32.77
N ASP A 141 -3.22 17.62 -32.30
CA ASP A 141 -4.46 17.82 -33.07
C ASP A 141 -4.07 18.42 -34.43
N GLN A 142 -3.64 17.56 -35.36
CA GLN A 142 -3.61 17.91 -36.76
C GLN A 142 -4.97 17.44 -37.29
N PHE A 143 -5.86 18.39 -37.53
CA PHE A 143 -7.17 18.18 -38.15
C PHE A 143 -7.08 17.15 -39.28
N PRO A 144 -8.08 16.27 -39.47
CA PRO A 144 -8.10 15.42 -40.64
C PRO A 144 -8.09 16.33 -41.87
N THR A 145 -7.00 16.30 -42.62
CA THR A 145 -6.92 16.93 -43.93
C THR A 145 -8.07 16.36 -44.74
N VAL A 146 -9.08 17.19 -45.01
CA VAL A 146 -10.18 16.86 -45.89
C VAL A 146 -9.55 16.46 -47.21
N PHE A 147 -9.62 15.18 -47.56
CA PHE A 147 -9.39 14.76 -48.94
C PHE A 147 -10.50 15.41 -49.76
N THR A 148 -10.22 16.56 -50.35
CA THR A 148 -11.00 17.08 -51.47
C THR A 148 -10.95 16.01 -52.56
N ILE A 149 -12.04 15.24 -52.68
CA ILE A 149 -12.28 14.44 -53.88
C ILE A 149 -12.45 15.46 -55.00
N SER A 150 -11.43 15.63 -55.84
CA SER A 150 -11.55 16.44 -57.04
C SER A 150 -12.39 15.66 -58.06
N ASP A 151 -13.55 16.20 -58.42
CA ASP A 151 -14.42 15.72 -59.49
C ASP A 151 -13.79 15.96 -60.88
N ASN A 152 -12.65 15.32 -61.16
CA ASN A 152 -11.97 15.39 -62.45
C ASN A 152 -11.72 14.00 -63.06
N CYS A 153 -12.64 13.06 -62.84
CA CYS A 153 -12.75 11.90 -63.72
C CYS A 153 -13.77 12.21 -64.84
N CYS A 154 -13.29 12.91 -65.86
CA CYS A 154 -13.88 12.90 -67.19
C CYS A 154 -13.86 11.45 -67.71
N LEU A 155 -14.97 10.74 -67.58
CA LEU A 155 -15.18 9.48 -68.30
C LEU A 155 -15.44 9.82 -69.77
N PRO A 156 -14.59 9.43 -70.71
CA PRO A 156 -14.92 9.57 -72.13
C PRO A 156 -16.08 8.65 -72.48
N SER A 157 -17.13 9.25 -73.04
CA SER A 157 -18.21 8.57 -73.72
C SER A 157 -17.66 7.82 -74.94
N SER A 158 -17.45 6.52 -74.83
CA SER A 158 -17.34 5.65 -76.01
C SER A 158 -18.68 5.00 -76.28
N SER A 159 -19.36 5.62 -77.24
CA SER A 159 -20.41 5.09 -78.09
C SER A 159 -20.23 3.61 -78.43
N ILE A 160 -21.32 2.88 -78.21
CA ILE A 160 -21.89 1.82 -79.05
C ILE A 160 -21.19 1.62 -80.41
N ARG A 161 -20.71 0.40 -80.65
CA ARG A 161 -20.99 -0.38 -81.86
C ARG A 161 -20.88 -1.87 -81.57
#